data_AF-A0A3D5KEE4-F1
#
_entry.id   AF-A0A3D5KEE4-F1
#
_cell.length_a   1.000
_cell.length_b   1.000
_cell.length_c   1.000
_cell.angle_alpha   90.00
_cell.angle_beta   90.00
_cell.angle_gamma   90.00
#
_symmetry.space_group_name_H-M   'P 1'
#
loop_
_entity.id
_entity.type
_entity.pdbx_description
1 polymer ?
#
loop_
_entity_poly.entity_id
_entity_poly.type
_entity_poly.pdbx_seq_one_letter_code
_entity_poly.pdbx_strand_id
1 'polypeptide(L)'
;MINTIYFLAILMAFLRMLTFCTTVPIFFPKGTPNKMKVFIAGILAFVIVPTIDTSSLHQLDNNFYLIIFAANEVISGLLMGLVTNTVFNVVKMAGQFMDTHVGLGMINLFDPTTNTNSTLIGTLLYWMSLMIFFIIDGHLLLIRLLIESFNSISLGQSILSLGSIGIAIDSIINFFTIGLKIAIPIVLIILITDIVLGLVSRTVPQLNIMILGLPVKLLVGLTALMLALPTIFKGIVLAFDDLPDLFNKLFKAVPFVFVFASEEKTEEATPKKKSDARKKGQVAKSKEVSLALTLVTSTLLITLLGGYVGNSFKDTLTYFLTYDFTELSFESLKALSITVIYRVGITFLPVALPIMIMGIASNYIQTGFLFTGEPLKPKFSKLNPINGFKRMFSSRTAVELVKQLIMVGIVGYIGYSFLMDNIKGLLNIGFLSPLAIPKEFGNLVVDIFMKISIFMVVIAVIDYFYQWRMHK
;
A
#
# COMPACT_ATOMS: atom_id res chain seq x y z
N MET A 1 26.51 -43.13 -34.74
CA MET A 1 27.17 -42.65 -33.50
C MET A 1 26.47 -41.38 -33.07
N ILE A 2 26.27 -41.13 -31.77
CA ILE A 2 25.68 -39.86 -31.32
C ILE A 2 26.72 -38.76 -31.53
N ASN A 3 26.36 -37.67 -32.21
CA ASN A 3 27.24 -36.51 -32.34
C ASN A 3 27.40 -35.84 -30.97
N THR A 4 28.64 -35.67 -30.51
CA THR A 4 28.97 -35.08 -29.20
C THR A 4 28.39 -33.66 -29.06
N ILE A 5 28.36 -32.90 -30.14
CA ILE A 5 27.76 -31.55 -30.20
C ILE A 5 26.25 -31.60 -29.96
N TYR A 6 25.55 -32.61 -30.48
CA TYR A 6 24.11 -32.79 -30.28
C TYR A 6 23.78 -33.20 -28.83
N PHE A 7 24.59 -34.07 -28.23
CA PHE A 7 24.48 -34.39 -26.80
C PHE A 7 24.74 -33.16 -25.92
N LEU A 8 25.72 -32.33 -26.28
CA LEU A 8 26.04 -31.09 -25.57
C LEU A 8 24.92 -30.04 -25.71
N ALA A 9 24.28 -29.94 -26.89
CA ALA A 9 23.10 -29.10 -27.10
C ALA A 9 21.93 -29.53 -26.19
N ILE A 10 21.65 -30.83 -26.08
CA ILE A 10 20.66 -31.37 -25.13
C ILE A 10 21.01 -31.00 -23.68
N LEU A 11 22.27 -31.14 -23.28
CA LEU A 11 22.71 -30.79 -21.92
C LEU A 11 22.52 -29.30 -21.61
N MET A 12 22.88 -28.42 -22.55
CA MET A 12 22.76 -26.96 -22.39
C MET A 12 21.29 -26.51 -22.35
N ALA A 13 20.46 -26.98 -23.30
CA ALA A 13 19.02 -26.71 -23.29
C ALA A 13 18.34 -27.27 -22.02
N PHE A 14 18.75 -28.45 -21.55
CA PHE A 14 18.26 -29.04 -20.30
C PHE A 14 18.59 -28.17 -19.08
N LEU A 15 19.76 -27.55 -19.00
CA LEU A 15 20.10 -26.64 -17.90
C LEU A 15 19.17 -25.42 -17.86
N ARG A 16 18.96 -24.73 -19.00
CA ARG A 16 18.03 -23.59 -19.10
C ARG A 16 16.60 -23.97 -18.73
N MET A 17 16.11 -25.11 -19.26
CA MET A 17 14.76 -25.61 -18.96
C MET A 17 14.60 -26.04 -17.50
N LEU A 18 15.62 -26.66 -16.88
CA LEU A 18 15.57 -27.09 -15.49
C LEU A 18 15.56 -25.90 -14.52
N THR A 19 16.37 -24.86 -14.75
CA THR A 19 16.39 -23.67 -13.88
C THR A 19 15.11 -22.85 -14.01
N PHE A 20 14.52 -22.77 -15.21
CA PHE A 20 13.18 -22.21 -15.38
C PHE A 20 12.11 -23.02 -14.62
N CYS A 21 12.01 -24.33 -14.87
CA CYS A 21 11.00 -25.20 -14.25
C CYS A 21 11.13 -25.34 -12.72
N THR A 22 12.30 -25.04 -12.15
CA THR A 22 12.48 -24.98 -10.69
C THR A 22 12.14 -23.61 -10.10
N THR A 23 12.34 -22.53 -10.86
CA THR A 23 12.05 -21.14 -10.44
C THR A 23 10.58 -20.77 -10.60
N VAL A 24 9.84 -21.39 -11.52
CA VAL A 24 8.41 -21.14 -11.79
C VAL A 24 7.53 -22.18 -11.06
N PRO A 25 6.96 -21.86 -9.88
CA PRO A 25 6.22 -22.82 -9.06
C PRO A 25 4.82 -23.19 -9.59
N ILE A 26 4.41 -22.65 -10.76
CA ILE A 26 3.07 -22.83 -11.33
C ILE A 26 2.96 -24.15 -12.09
N PHE A 27 3.96 -24.48 -12.92
CA PHE A 27 4.10 -25.82 -13.50
C PHE A 27 4.34 -26.90 -12.43
N PHE A 28 5.01 -26.53 -11.34
CA PHE A 28 5.45 -27.45 -10.30
C PHE A 28 5.23 -26.93 -8.88
N PRO A 29 3.98 -26.99 -8.36
CA PRO A 29 3.63 -26.54 -7.02
C PRO A 29 4.52 -27.12 -5.92
N LYS A 30 4.68 -26.37 -4.82
CA LYS A 30 5.47 -26.81 -3.65
C LYS A 30 4.87 -28.12 -3.10
N GLY A 31 5.64 -29.21 -3.22
CA GLY A 31 5.18 -30.58 -2.96
C GLY A 31 5.41 -31.55 -4.12
N THR A 32 5.57 -31.05 -5.35
CA THR A 32 5.94 -31.87 -6.52
C THR A 32 7.35 -32.49 -6.37
N PRO A 33 7.52 -33.83 -6.49
CA PRO A 33 8.83 -34.46 -6.32
C PRO A 33 9.87 -33.99 -7.35
N ASN A 34 11.08 -33.68 -6.89
CA ASN A 34 12.16 -33.16 -7.74
C ASN A 34 12.48 -34.05 -8.95
N LYS A 35 12.33 -35.38 -8.82
CA LYS A 35 12.48 -36.35 -9.92
C LYS A 35 11.56 -36.06 -11.11
N MET A 36 10.33 -35.61 -10.86
CA MET A 36 9.35 -35.29 -11.91
C MET A 36 9.72 -33.99 -12.66
N LYS A 37 10.24 -32.99 -11.93
CA LYS A 37 10.71 -31.72 -12.53
C LYS A 37 11.88 -31.97 -13.50
N VAL A 38 12.84 -32.78 -13.06
CA VAL A 38 14.00 -33.22 -13.86
C VAL A 38 13.55 -33.98 -15.12
N PHE A 39 12.61 -34.92 -14.98
CA PHE A 39 12.13 -35.71 -16.11
C PHE A 39 11.44 -34.85 -17.19
N ILE A 40 10.56 -33.93 -16.80
CA ILE A 40 9.83 -33.08 -17.75
C ILE A 40 10.76 -32.04 -18.40
N ALA A 41 11.70 -31.45 -17.65
CA ALA A 41 12.72 -30.58 -18.23
C ALA A 41 13.59 -31.32 -19.27
N GLY A 42 13.91 -32.60 -19.04
CA GLY A 42 14.62 -33.46 -19.99
C GLY A 42 13.83 -33.72 -21.27
N ILE A 43 12.53 -34.01 -21.16
CA ILE A 43 11.64 -34.19 -22.34
C ILE A 43 11.56 -32.90 -23.15
N LEU A 44 11.33 -31.75 -22.51
CA LEU A 44 11.23 -30.47 -23.20
C LEU A 44 12.54 -30.11 -23.91
N ALA A 45 13.70 -30.28 -23.26
CA ALA A 45 14.99 -30.06 -23.90
C ALA A 45 15.20 -30.96 -25.14
N PHE A 46 14.87 -32.25 -25.04
CA PHE A 46 14.97 -33.17 -26.18
C PHE A 46 14.07 -32.79 -27.36
N VAL A 47 12.88 -32.23 -27.10
CA VAL A 47 11.93 -31.78 -28.13
C VAL A 47 12.37 -30.46 -28.80
N ILE A 48 13.04 -29.57 -28.07
CA ILE A 48 13.41 -28.23 -28.59
C ILE A 48 14.75 -28.26 -29.35
N VAL A 49 15.73 -29.09 -28.96
CA VAL A 49 17.07 -29.10 -29.59
C VAL A 49 17.08 -29.26 -31.12
N PRO A 50 16.19 -30.05 -31.76
CA PRO A 50 16.09 -30.12 -33.23
C PRO A 50 15.77 -28.78 -33.93
N THR A 51 15.36 -27.74 -33.20
CA THR A 51 15.04 -26.40 -33.75
C THR A 51 16.06 -25.32 -33.38
N ILE A 52 17.20 -25.67 -32.76
CA ILE A 52 18.23 -24.71 -32.32
C ILE A 52 19.49 -24.81 -33.20
N ASP A 53 20.06 -23.68 -33.62
CA ASP A 53 21.38 -23.63 -34.24
C ASP A 53 22.48 -24.07 -33.26
N THR A 54 23.10 -25.22 -33.53
CA THR A 54 24.22 -25.75 -32.71
C THR A 54 25.59 -25.14 -33.06
N SER A 55 25.62 -24.07 -33.85
CA SER A 55 26.84 -23.50 -34.43
C SER A 55 27.86 -23.00 -33.39
N SER A 56 27.38 -22.39 -32.29
CA SER A 56 28.21 -21.89 -31.18
C SER A 56 28.97 -23.01 -30.43
N LEU A 57 28.45 -24.24 -30.43
CA LEU A 57 29.01 -25.36 -29.67
C LEU A 57 30.27 -25.96 -30.34
N HIS A 58 30.54 -25.63 -31.60
CA HIS A 58 31.75 -26.07 -32.31
C HIS A 58 33.05 -25.44 -31.79
N GLN A 59 32.98 -24.45 -30.89
CA GLN A 59 34.14 -23.74 -30.32
C GLN A 59 34.59 -24.29 -28.95
N LEU A 60 34.03 -25.42 -28.50
CA LEU A 60 34.18 -25.93 -27.13
C LEU A 60 35.31 -26.96 -26.97
N ASP A 61 36.55 -26.55 -27.27
CA ASP A 61 37.76 -27.37 -27.10
C ASP A 61 38.28 -27.44 -25.65
N ASN A 62 37.76 -26.62 -24.73
CA ASN A 62 38.29 -26.48 -23.37
C ASN A 62 37.19 -26.50 -22.30
N ASN A 63 37.38 -27.33 -21.26
CA ASN A 63 36.50 -27.49 -20.10
C ASN A 63 36.11 -26.15 -19.43
N PHE A 64 36.99 -25.15 -19.45
CA PHE A 64 36.71 -23.83 -18.88
C PHE A 64 35.55 -23.11 -19.60
N TYR A 65 35.51 -23.15 -20.94
CA TYR A 65 34.42 -22.57 -21.71
C TYR A 65 33.11 -23.34 -21.55
N LEU A 66 33.18 -24.67 -21.40
CA LEU A 66 32.00 -25.50 -21.11
C LEU A 66 31.32 -25.08 -19.79
N ILE A 67 32.11 -24.80 -18.75
CA ILE A 67 31.59 -24.32 -17.45
C ILE A 67 30.95 -22.94 -17.59
N ILE A 68 31.56 -22.02 -18.34
CA ILE A 68 30.99 -20.67 -18.59
C ILE A 68 29.68 -20.77 -19.37
N PHE A 69 29.62 -21.60 -20.42
CA PHE A 69 28.41 -21.78 -21.23
C PHE A 69 27.29 -22.41 -20.37
N ALA A 70 27.60 -23.43 -19.58
CA ALA A 70 26.65 -24.02 -18.63
C ALA A 70 26.13 -23.02 -17.59
N ALA A 71 26.99 -22.12 -17.09
CA ALA A 71 26.60 -21.05 -16.17
C ALA A 71 25.68 -20.02 -16.85
N ASN A 72 25.97 -19.61 -18.09
CA ASN A 72 25.12 -18.71 -18.87
C ASN A 72 23.71 -19.31 -19.09
N GLU A 73 23.63 -20.58 -19.46
CA GLU A 73 22.36 -21.30 -19.61
C GLU A 73 21.57 -21.38 -18.30
N VAL A 74 22.24 -21.74 -17.19
CA VAL A 74 21.66 -21.73 -15.84
C VAL A 74 21.06 -20.36 -15.50
N ILE A 75 21.84 -19.28 -15.66
CA ILE A 75 21.42 -17.91 -15.32
C ILE A 75 20.28 -17.43 -16.22
N SER A 76 20.30 -17.77 -17.52
CA SER A 76 19.24 -17.39 -18.45
C SER A 76 17.86 -17.94 -18.04
N GLY A 77 17.78 -19.22 -17.67
CA GLY A 77 16.54 -19.85 -17.19
C GLY A 77 16.11 -19.35 -15.80
N LEU A 78 17.07 -18.98 -14.93
CA LEU A 78 16.77 -18.31 -13.65
C LEU A 78 16.15 -16.92 -13.86
N LEU A 79 16.68 -16.11 -14.79
CA LEU A 79 16.16 -14.77 -15.09
C LEU A 79 14.74 -14.83 -15.69
N MET A 80 14.52 -15.67 -16.71
CA MET A 80 13.19 -15.88 -17.30
C MET A 80 12.19 -16.44 -16.28
N GLY A 81 12.65 -17.35 -15.43
CA GLY A 81 11.87 -17.91 -14.33
C GLY A 81 11.50 -16.85 -13.27
N LEU A 82 12.43 -15.94 -12.96
CA LEU A 82 12.18 -14.83 -12.04
C LEU A 82 11.12 -13.86 -12.59
N VAL A 83 11.26 -13.41 -13.85
CA VAL A 83 10.30 -12.53 -14.53
C VAL A 83 8.91 -13.17 -14.65
N THR A 84 8.85 -14.50 -14.80
CA THR A 84 7.58 -15.24 -14.79
C THR A 84 6.98 -15.30 -13.39
N ASN A 85 7.80 -15.57 -12.37
CA ASN A 85 7.37 -15.76 -10.99
C ASN A 85 6.96 -14.43 -10.31
N THR A 86 7.53 -13.29 -10.71
CA THR A 86 7.14 -11.97 -10.17
C THR A 86 5.68 -11.64 -10.45
N VAL A 87 5.12 -12.00 -11.62
CA VAL A 87 3.69 -11.78 -11.96
C VAL A 87 2.76 -12.32 -10.86
N PHE A 88 2.89 -13.61 -10.55
CA PHE A 88 2.05 -14.28 -9.55
C PHE A 88 2.33 -13.81 -8.12
N ASN A 89 3.60 -13.52 -7.79
CA ASN A 89 3.95 -13.00 -6.47
C ASN A 89 3.42 -11.57 -6.25
N VAL A 90 3.33 -10.75 -7.30
CA VAL A 90 2.79 -9.39 -7.19
C VAL A 90 1.26 -9.39 -7.12
N VAL A 91 0.56 -10.29 -7.81
CA VAL A 91 -0.90 -10.49 -7.59
C VAL A 91 -1.17 -10.97 -6.15
N LYS A 92 -0.32 -11.85 -5.61
CA LYS A 92 -0.36 -12.25 -4.20
C LYS A 92 -0.08 -11.08 -3.24
N MET A 93 0.93 -10.25 -3.56
CA MET A 93 1.28 -9.05 -2.79
C MET A 93 0.13 -8.03 -2.79
N ALA A 94 -0.59 -7.88 -3.90
CA ALA A 94 -1.78 -7.03 -3.97
C ALA A 94 -2.85 -7.48 -2.96
N GLY A 95 -3.10 -8.79 -2.88
CA GLY A 95 -4.02 -9.35 -1.88
C GLY A 95 -3.50 -9.25 -0.44
N GLN A 96 -2.20 -9.41 -0.21
CA GLN A 96 -1.58 -9.14 1.10
C GLN A 96 -1.75 -7.68 1.53
N PHE A 97 -1.68 -6.73 0.59
CA PHE A 97 -1.92 -5.31 0.84
C PHE A 97 -3.41 -4.99 1.08
N MET A 98 -4.34 -5.77 0.52
CA MET A 98 -5.75 -5.72 0.93
C MET A 98 -5.93 -6.26 2.36
N ASP A 99 -5.36 -7.43 2.68
CA ASP A 99 -5.50 -8.10 3.99
C ASP A 99 -5.04 -7.22 5.17
N THR A 100 -3.98 -6.43 5.01
CA THR A 100 -3.51 -5.50 6.06
C THR A 100 -4.49 -4.35 6.31
N HIS A 101 -5.11 -3.80 5.26
CA HIS A 101 -6.10 -2.74 5.38
C HIS A 101 -7.46 -3.23 5.91
N VAL A 102 -7.93 -4.40 5.47
CA VAL A 102 -9.16 -5.05 6.00
C VAL A 102 -9.00 -5.40 7.49
N GLY A 103 -7.76 -5.71 7.92
CA GLY A 103 -7.43 -6.13 9.28
C GLY A 103 -7.30 -7.66 9.45
N LEU A 104 -7.52 -8.43 8.38
CA LEU A 104 -7.30 -9.89 8.37
C LEU A 104 -5.83 -10.25 8.62
N GLY A 105 -4.88 -9.40 8.20
CA GLY A 105 -3.46 -9.57 8.48
C GLY A 105 -3.08 -9.62 9.97
N MET A 106 -3.96 -9.17 10.86
CA MET A 106 -3.76 -9.23 12.32
C MET A 106 -3.66 -10.68 12.84
N ILE A 107 -4.25 -11.66 12.15
CA ILE A 107 -4.21 -13.08 12.52
C ILE A 107 -2.75 -13.57 12.62
N ASN A 108 -1.88 -13.11 11.71
CA ASN A 108 -0.47 -13.49 11.66
C ASN A 108 0.36 -12.92 12.84
N LEU A 109 -0.20 -12.00 13.62
CA LEU A 109 0.42 -11.49 14.86
C LEU A 109 0.00 -12.27 16.11
N PHE A 110 -1.08 -13.07 16.03
CA PHE A 110 -1.60 -13.83 17.16
C PHE A 110 -1.16 -15.29 17.20
N ASP A 111 -0.74 -15.87 16.07
CA ASP A 111 -0.08 -17.18 16.02
C ASP A 111 1.32 -17.10 15.39
N PRO A 112 2.38 -16.87 16.20
CA PRO A 112 3.76 -16.97 15.74
C PRO A 112 4.27 -18.42 15.66
N THR A 113 3.50 -19.43 16.10
CA THR A 113 4.00 -20.81 16.21
C THR A 113 4.07 -21.52 14.86
N THR A 114 3.13 -21.22 13.96
CA THR A 114 3.05 -21.82 12.61
C THR A 114 4.08 -21.28 11.62
N ASN A 115 4.71 -20.13 11.89
CA ASN A 115 5.65 -19.41 11.00
C ASN A 115 5.08 -19.07 9.58
N THR A 116 3.79 -19.32 9.32
CA THR A 116 3.17 -19.14 8.01
C THR A 116 2.51 -17.76 7.88
N ASN A 117 3.27 -16.79 7.36
CA ASN A 117 2.77 -15.46 6.97
C ASN A 117 1.87 -15.48 5.70
N SER A 118 0.97 -16.47 5.59
CA SER A 118 0.00 -16.62 4.52
C SER A 118 -1.27 -15.84 4.86
N THR A 119 -1.48 -14.70 4.21
CA THR A 119 -2.73 -13.93 4.34
C THR A 119 -3.84 -14.52 3.45
N LEU A 120 -5.10 -14.23 3.79
CA LEU A 120 -6.25 -14.93 3.22
C LEU A 120 -6.62 -14.42 1.83
N ILE A 121 -6.78 -13.11 1.64
CA ILE A 121 -7.03 -12.51 0.32
C ILE A 121 -5.82 -12.70 -0.60
N GLY A 122 -4.59 -12.54 -0.07
CA GLY A 122 -3.35 -12.84 -0.80
C GLY A 122 -3.29 -14.27 -1.36
N THR A 123 -3.77 -15.26 -0.60
CA THR A 123 -3.82 -16.66 -1.07
C THR A 123 -4.97 -16.89 -2.06
N LEU A 124 -6.13 -16.27 -1.84
CA LEU A 124 -7.26 -16.30 -2.78
C LEU A 124 -6.89 -15.72 -4.15
N LEU A 125 -6.25 -14.55 -4.18
CA LEU A 125 -5.83 -13.91 -5.44
C LEU A 125 -4.72 -14.68 -6.16
N TYR A 126 -3.83 -15.35 -5.42
CA TYR A 126 -2.85 -16.26 -6.02
C TYR A 126 -3.53 -17.46 -6.71
N TRP A 127 -4.54 -18.07 -6.09
CA TRP A 127 -5.33 -19.13 -6.73
C TRP A 127 -6.15 -18.63 -7.92
N MET A 128 -6.77 -17.44 -7.83
CA MET A 128 -7.43 -16.82 -8.98
C MET A 128 -6.47 -16.57 -10.13
N SER A 129 -5.27 -16.04 -9.85
CA SER A 129 -4.22 -15.81 -10.86
C SER A 129 -3.80 -17.12 -11.55
N LEU A 130 -3.66 -18.21 -10.79
CA LEU A 130 -3.39 -19.54 -11.34
C LEU A 130 -4.53 -20.06 -12.23
N MET A 131 -5.81 -19.87 -11.85
CA MET A 131 -6.92 -20.29 -12.71
C MET A 131 -7.01 -19.45 -13.99
N ILE A 132 -6.83 -18.12 -13.90
CA ILE A 132 -6.84 -17.20 -15.04
C ILE A 132 -5.70 -17.54 -16.02
N PHE A 133 -4.52 -17.85 -15.51
CA PHE A 133 -3.36 -18.30 -16.29
C PHE A 133 -3.64 -19.57 -17.12
N PHE A 134 -4.41 -20.54 -16.58
CA PHE A 134 -4.84 -21.71 -17.35
C PHE A 134 -5.96 -21.40 -18.34
N ILE A 135 -6.88 -20.48 -18.03
CA ILE A 135 -7.97 -20.06 -18.92
C ILE A 135 -7.46 -19.33 -20.18
N ILE A 136 -6.31 -18.66 -20.10
CA ILE A 136 -5.71 -17.87 -21.19
C ILE A 136 -4.58 -18.67 -21.91
N ASP A 137 -4.45 -19.97 -21.64
CA ASP A 137 -3.37 -20.82 -22.15
C ASP A 137 -1.95 -20.26 -21.89
N GLY A 138 -1.78 -19.51 -20.79
CA GLY A 138 -0.50 -18.87 -20.43
C GLY A 138 0.64 -19.88 -20.22
N HIS A 139 0.30 -21.14 -19.94
CA HIS A 139 1.25 -22.24 -19.88
C HIS A 139 1.87 -22.58 -21.26
N LEU A 140 1.09 -22.47 -22.35
CA LEU A 140 1.59 -22.59 -23.73
C LEU A 140 2.35 -21.32 -24.15
N LEU A 141 1.93 -20.13 -23.69
CA LEU A 141 2.63 -18.88 -23.92
C LEU A 141 4.06 -18.92 -23.35
N LEU A 142 4.23 -19.37 -22.11
CA LEU A 142 5.56 -19.51 -21.49
C LEU A 142 6.45 -20.52 -22.22
N ILE A 143 5.89 -21.64 -22.69
CA ILE A 143 6.65 -22.62 -23.49
C ILE A 143 7.11 -22.00 -24.82
N ARG A 144 6.27 -21.18 -25.47
CA ARG A 144 6.64 -20.42 -26.68
C ARG A 144 7.79 -19.44 -26.40
N LEU A 145 7.70 -18.66 -25.33
CA LEU A 145 8.74 -17.69 -24.94
C LEU A 145 10.10 -18.36 -24.62
N LEU A 146 10.08 -19.58 -24.07
CA LEU A 146 11.31 -20.37 -23.86
C LEU A 146 11.94 -20.82 -25.18
N ILE A 147 11.14 -21.29 -26.14
CA ILE A 147 11.63 -21.66 -27.48
C ILE A 147 12.21 -20.42 -28.19
N GLU A 148 11.49 -19.29 -28.15
CA GLU A 148 11.93 -18.01 -28.72
C GLU A 148 13.21 -17.47 -28.05
N SER A 149 13.47 -17.83 -26.78
CA SER A 149 14.73 -17.50 -26.10
C SER A 149 15.96 -18.21 -26.67
N PHE A 150 15.81 -19.40 -27.26
CA PHE A 150 16.93 -20.10 -27.92
C PHE A 150 17.24 -19.53 -29.31
N ASN A 151 16.24 -18.96 -29.97
CA ASN A 151 16.42 -18.21 -31.22
C ASN A 151 17.04 -16.83 -30.97
N SER A 152 16.69 -16.20 -29.84
CA SER A 152 17.17 -14.86 -29.46
C SER A 152 18.56 -14.89 -28.81
N ILE A 153 18.87 -15.92 -28.01
CA ILE A 153 20.18 -16.17 -27.40
C ILE A 153 20.63 -17.58 -27.73
N SER A 154 21.52 -17.65 -28.72
CA SER A 154 22.20 -18.88 -29.13
C SER A 154 22.95 -19.54 -27.96
N LEU A 155 23.06 -20.87 -28.02
CA LEU A 155 23.51 -21.69 -26.88
C LEU A 155 24.88 -21.25 -26.35
N GLY A 156 24.95 -21.01 -25.05
CA GLY A 156 26.16 -20.66 -24.31
C GLY A 156 26.51 -19.17 -24.26
N GLN A 157 25.85 -18.31 -25.05
CA GLN A 157 26.03 -16.85 -24.95
C GLN A 157 25.36 -16.29 -23.68
N SER A 158 25.94 -15.24 -23.08
CA SER A 158 25.45 -14.70 -21.82
C SER A 158 24.35 -13.65 -22.02
N ILE A 159 23.29 -13.72 -21.20
CA ILE A 159 22.27 -12.68 -21.10
C ILE A 159 22.77 -11.47 -20.28
N LEU A 160 23.86 -11.60 -19.50
CA LEU A 160 24.35 -10.55 -18.60
C LEU A 160 25.08 -9.41 -19.34
N SER A 161 24.30 -8.57 -20.01
CA SER A 161 24.62 -7.15 -20.12
C SER A 161 24.07 -6.40 -18.90
N LEU A 162 24.60 -5.20 -18.65
CA LEU A 162 24.04 -4.26 -17.67
C LEU A 162 22.61 -3.82 -18.02
N GLY A 163 22.24 -3.85 -19.30
CA GLY A 163 20.90 -3.46 -19.75
C GLY A 163 19.83 -4.52 -19.49
N SER A 164 20.15 -5.81 -19.62
CA SER A 164 19.25 -6.92 -19.25
C SER A 164 18.83 -6.85 -17.78
N ILE A 165 19.75 -6.41 -16.91
CA ILE A 165 19.49 -6.17 -15.48
C ILE A 165 18.55 -4.97 -15.29
N GLY A 166 18.79 -3.86 -15.99
CA GLY A 166 17.90 -2.70 -15.99
C GLY A 166 16.46 -3.06 -16.38
N ILE A 167 16.29 -3.87 -17.45
CA ILE A 167 14.97 -4.29 -17.91
C ILE A 167 14.31 -5.30 -16.97
N ALA A 168 15.08 -6.14 -16.26
CA ALA A 168 14.54 -6.96 -15.19
C ALA A 168 14.01 -6.10 -14.02
N ILE A 169 14.66 -4.97 -13.71
CA ILE A 169 14.18 -3.98 -12.73
C ILE A 169 12.93 -3.26 -13.26
N ASP A 170 12.90 -2.80 -14.52
CA ASP A 170 11.71 -2.20 -15.14
C ASP A 170 10.52 -3.17 -15.16
N SER A 171 10.78 -4.47 -15.41
CA SER A 171 9.77 -5.53 -15.34
C SER A 171 9.17 -5.64 -13.93
N ILE A 172 10.01 -5.58 -12.90
CA ILE A 172 9.57 -5.58 -11.49
C ILE A 172 8.75 -4.32 -11.18
N ILE A 173 9.18 -3.14 -11.66
CA ILE A 173 8.45 -1.86 -11.47
C ILE A 173 7.08 -1.89 -12.15
N ASN A 174 7.00 -2.41 -13.38
CA ASN A 174 5.75 -2.54 -14.13
C ASN A 174 4.79 -3.51 -13.45
N PHE A 175 5.25 -4.71 -13.08
CA PHE A 175 4.39 -5.65 -12.35
C PHE A 175 3.97 -5.11 -10.99
N PHE A 176 4.89 -4.54 -10.19
CA PHE A 176 4.58 -3.89 -8.91
C PHE A 176 3.49 -2.80 -9.07
N THR A 177 3.56 -2.02 -10.15
CA THR A 177 2.54 -1.03 -10.50
C THR A 177 1.18 -1.68 -10.80
N ILE A 178 1.15 -2.82 -11.50
CA ILE A 178 -0.09 -3.58 -11.74
C ILE A 178 -0.66 -4.17 -10.43
N GLY A 179 0.20 -4.68 -9.54
CA GLY A 179 -0.21 -5.13 -8.21
C GLY A 179 -0.82 -4.03 -7.36
N LEU A 180 -0.21 -2.84 -7.35
CA LEU A 180 -0.80 -1.66 -6.71
C LEU A 180 -2.15 -1.30 -7.36
N LYS A 181 -2.26 -1.27 -8.69
CA LYS A 181 -3.52 -1.01 -9.41
C LYS A 181 -4.64 -1.99 -9.04
N ILE A 182 -4.31 -3.27 -8.83
CA ILE A 182 -5.24 -4.31 -8.35
C ILE A 182 -5.69 -4.04 -6.91
N ALA A 183 -4.78 -3.63 -6.03
CA ALA A 183 -5.09 -3.41 -4.61
C ALA A 183 -5.80 -2.07 -4.31
N ILE A 184 -5.46 -1.01 -5.04
CA ILE A 184 -5.84 0.38 -4.74
C ILE A 184 -7.36 0.57 -4.59
N PRO A 185 -8.26 0.11 -5.49
CA PRO A 185 -9.70 0.33 -5.35
C PRO A 185 -10.26 -0.13 -3.99
N ILE A 186 -9.89 -1.32 -3.54
CA ILE A 186 -10.33 -1.88 -2.25
C ILE A 186 -9.70 -1.12 -1.08
N VAL A 187 -8.41 -0.82 -1.17
CA VAL A 187 -7.69 -0.05 -0.13
C VAL A 187 -8.27 1.36 0.03
N LEU A 188 -8.63 2.06 -1.05
CA LEU A 188 -9.24 3.39 -0.97
C LEU A 188 -10.66 3.34 -0.36
N ILE A 189 -11.47 2.33 -0.70
CA ILE A 189 -12.78 2.10 -0.06
C ILE A 189 -12.62 1.91 1.46
N ILE A 190 -11.62 1.13 1.89
CA ILE A 190 -11.34 0.90 3.32
C ILE A 190 -10.77 2.16 3.98
N LEU A 191 -9.89 2.92 3.33
CA LEU A 191 -9.38 4.19 3.86
C LEU A 191 -10.49 5.25 4.02
N ILE A 192 -11.45 5.31 3.10
CA ILE A 192 -12.65 6.14 3.25
C ILE A 192 -13.50 5.64 4.43
N THR A 193 -13.63 4.32 4.60
CA THR A 193 -14.31 3.72 5.76
C THR A 193 -13.61 4.07 7.07
N ASP A 194 -12.28 4.10 7.11
CA ASP A 194 -11.48 4.52 8.26
C ASP A 194 -11.62 6.01 8.56
N ILE A 195 -11.77 6.86 7.54
CA ILE A 195 -12.12 8.27 7.70
C ILE A 195 -13.52 8.39 8.31
N VAL A 196 -14.52 7.69 7.78
CA VAL A 196 -15.90 7.69 8.35
C VAL A 196 -15.90 7.22 9.79
N LEU A 197 -15.26 6.08 10.09
CA LEU A 197 -15.13 5.57 11.45
C LEU A 197 -14.42 6.58 12.36
N GLY A 198 -13.27 7.11 11.95
CA GLY A 198 -12.53 8.13 12.69
C GLY A 198 -13.39 9.35 13.04
N LEU A 199 -14.18 9.83 12.08
CA LEU A 199 -15.15 10.90 12.29
C LEU A 199 -16.27 10.48 13.26
N VAL A 200 -16.75 9.23 13.23
CA VAL A 200 -17.71 8.69 14.22
C VAL A 200 -17.15 8.73 15.66
N SER A 201 -15.87 8.42 15.93
CA SER A 201 -15.34 8.62 17.31
C SER A 201 -15.30 10.08 17.74
N ARG A 202 -15.15 11.03 16.81
CA ARG A 202 -15.23 12.44 17.14
C ARG A 202 -16.65 12.84 17.51
N THR A 203 -17.67 12.31 16.84
CA THR A 203 -19.08 12.58 17.19
C THR A 203 -19.49 11.85 18.48
N VAL A 204 -19.04 10.61 18.67
CA VAL A 204 -19.35 9.77 19.83
C VAL A 204 -18.07 9.18 20.44
N PRO A 205 -17.35 9.95 21.29
CA PRO A 205 -16.10 9.49 21.91
C PRO A 205 -16.29 8.42 23.02
N GLN A 206 -17.52 7.94 23.23
CA GLN A 206 -17.82 6.79 24.07
C GLN A 206 -17.75 5.47 23.30
N LEU A 207 -17.77 5.49 21.96
CA LEU A 207 -17.61 4.30 21.13
C LEU A 207 -16.13 3.94 20.97
N ASN A 208 -15.77 2.72 21.39
CA ASN A 208 -14.46 2.15 21.09
C ASN A 208 -14.42 1.66 19.63
N ILE A 209 -13.91 2.51 18.71
CA ILE A 209 -13.69 2.16 17.30
C ILE A 209 -12.91 0.85 17.14
N MET A 210 -11.95 0.54 18.01
CA MET A 210 -11.13 -0.66 17.84
C MET A 210 -11.96 -1.95 17.87
N ILE A 211 -13.07 -1.96 18.64
CA ILE A 211 -13.99 -3.10 18.73
C ILE A 211 -15.00 -3.08 17.59
N LEU A 212 -15.63 -1.93 17.30
CA LEU A 212 -16.72 -1.85 16.32
C LEU A 212 -16.24 -1.72 14.87
N GLY A 213 -15.05 -1.16 14.68
CA GLY A 213 -14.44 -0.89 13.38
C GLY A 213 -13.97 -2.15 12.67
N LEU A 214 -13.35 -3.12 13.36
CA LEU A 214 -12.85 -4.34 12.71
C LEU A 214 -13.99 -5.15 12.01
N PRO A 215 -15.15 -5.42 12.63
CA PRO A 215 -16.29 -6.01 11.94
C PRO A 215 -16.79 -5.19 10.74
N VAL A 216 -16.83 -3.85 10.86
CA VAL A 216 -17.26 -2.95 9.77
C VAL A 216 -16.27 -3.00 8.60
N LYS A 217 -14.96 -2.92 8.85
CA LYS A 217 -13.92 -3.06 7.82
C LYS A 217 -13.98 -4.42 7.13
N LEU A 218 -14.24 -5.49 7.87
CA LEU A 218 -14.33 -6.84 7.31
C LEU A 218 -15.52 -6.97 6.35
N LEU A 219 -16.71 -6.48 6.75
CA LEU A 219 -17.90 -6.48 5.89
C LEU A 219 -17.72 -5.58 4.64
N VAL A 220 -17.19 -4.37 4.82
CA VAL A 220 -16.93 -3.46 3.69
C VAL A 220 -15.83 -3.99 2.78
N GLY A 221 -14.76 -4.57 3.33
CA GLY A 221 -13.66 -5.16 2.57
C GLY A 221 -14.08 -6.35 1.72
N LEU A 222 -14.93 -7.25 2.26
CA LEU A 222 -15.46 -8.38 1.50
C LEU A 222 -16.43 -7.93 0.40
N THR A 223 -17.32 -6.96 0.66
CA THR A 223 -18.21 -6.43 -0.39
C THR A 223 -17.43 -5.64 -1.45
N ALA A 224 -16.40 -4.88 -1.08
CA ALA A 224 -15.48 -4.23 -2.01
C ALA A 224 -14.73 -5.25 -2.88
N LEU A 225 -14.28 -6.39 -2.32
CA LEU A 225 -13.65 -7.46 -3.09
C LEU A 225 -14.60 -8.10 -4.10
N MET A 226 -15.85 -8.37 -3.72
CA MET A 226 -16.88 -8.89 -4.64
C MET A 226 -17.14 -7.93 -5.80
N LEU A 227 -17.19 -6.61 -5.53
CA LEU A 227 -17.48 -5.59 -6.55
C LEU A 227 -16.25 -5.24 -7.40
N ALA A 228 -15.04 -5.40 -6.88
CA ALA A 228 -13.78 -5.21 -7.59
C ALA A 228 -13.33 -6.45 -8.39
N LEU A 229 -14.00 -7.59 -8.26
CA LEU A 229 -13.64 -8.85 -8.94
C LEU A 229 -13.41 -8.71 -10.47
N PRO A 230 -14.20 -7.92 -11.24
CA PRO A 230 -13.93 -7.68 -12.66
C PRO A 230 -12.66 -6.86 -12.91
N THR A 231 -12.38 -5.88 -12.04
CA THR A 231 -11.15 -5.07 -12.08
C THR A 231 -9.92 -5.92 -11.77
N ILE A 232 -10.02 -6.80 -10.76
CA ILE A 232 -8.98 -7.78 -10.40
C ILE A 232 -8.71 -8.72 -11.58
N PHE A 233 -9.76 -9.30 -12.18
CA PHE A 233 -9.62 -10.18 -13.34
C PHE A 233 -8.87 -9.48 -14.48
N LYS A 234 -9.34 -8.29 -14.90
CA LYS A 234 -8.69 -7.52 -15.97
C LYS A 234 -7.25 -7.12 -15.64
N GLY A 235 -6.95 -6.77 -14.39
CA GLY A 235 -5.59 -6.47 -13.94
C GLY A 235 -4.65 -7.68 -14.03
N ILE A 236 -5.16 -8.88 -13.74
CA ILE A 236 -4.40 -10.14 -13.88
C ILE A 236 -4.18 -10.49 -15.36
N VAL A 237 -5.17 -10.30 -16.25
CA VAL A 237 -5.01 -10.53 -17.69
C VAL A 237 -3.90 -9.64 -18.26
N LEU A 238 -3.94 -8.34 -18.00
CA LEU A 238 -2.92 -7.39 -18.45
C LEU A 238 -1.50 -7.77 -17.98
N ALA A 239 -1.37 -8.33 -16.78
CA ALA A 239 -0.08 -8.80 -16.25
C ALA A 239 0.48 -10.05 -16.97
N PHE A 240 -0.36 -10.81 -17.69
CA PHE A 240 0.09 -11.90 -18.56
C PHE A 240 0.34 -11.43 -20.00
N ASP A 241 -0.47 -10.50 -20.50
CA ASP A 241 -0.31 -9.91 -21.84
C ASP A 241 1.01 -9.13 -21.99
N ASP A 242 1.52 -8.49 -20.92
CA ASP A 242 2.79 -7.75 -20.92
C ASP A 242 4.05 -8.65 -20.99
N LEU A 243 3.96 -9.96 -20.69
CA LEU A 243 5.12 -10.86 -20.57
C LEU A 243 5.99 -10.98 -21.84
N PRO A 244 5.43 -11.21 -23.05
CA PRO A 244 6.22 -11.36 -24.28
C PRO A 244 7.04 -10.10 -24.60
N ASP A 245 6.48 -8.93 -24.27
CA ASP A 245 7.07 -7.63 -24.54
C ASP A 245 8.27 -7.37 -23.61
N LEU A 246 8.22 -7.85 -22.38
CA LEU A 246 9.32 -7.78 -21.41
C LEU A 246 10.46 -8.75 -21.75
N PHE A 247 10.14 -9.98 -22.18
CA PHE A 247 11.16 -10.91 -22.72
C PHE A 247 11.88 -10.30 -23.92
N ASN A 248 11.13 -9.76 -24.90
CA ASN A 248 11.68 -9.12 -26.10
C ASN A 248 12.52 -7.86 -25.81
N LYS A 249 12.23 -7.13 -24.73
CA LYS A 249 13.06 -6.02 -24.26
C LYS A 249 14.34 -6.55 -23.60
N LEU A 250 14.22 -7.53 -22.69
CA LEU A 250 15.31 -8.06 -21.86
C LEU A 250 16.52 -8.53 -22.68
N PHE A 251 16.30 -8.93 -23.93
CA PHE A 251 17.34 -9.38 -24.85
C PHE A 251 18.12 -8.24 -25.59
N LYS A 252 17.87 -6.94 -25.32
CA LYS A 252 18.28 -5.84 -26.24
C LYS A 252 19.09 -4.64 -25.71
N ALA A 253 19.38 -4.48 -24.42
CA ALA A 253 19.99 -3.23 -23.91
C ALA A 253 21.46 -3.34 -23.43
N VAL A 254 22.23 -2.25 -23.58
CA VAL A 254 23.55 -1.99 -22.96
C VAL A 254 23.67 -0.46 -22.65
N PRO A 255 24.17 -0.02 -21.49
CA PRO A 255 24.14 1.41 -21.06
C PRO A 255 25.52 2.09 -20.89
N PHE A 256 25.54 3.41 -20.61
CA PHE A 256 26.70 4.24 -20.17
C PHE A 256 26.24 5.45 -19.32
N VAL A 257 27.02 5.89 -18.31
CA VAL A 257 26.73 7.04 -17.38
C VAL A 257 28.04 7.73 -16.87
N PHE A 258 27.97 9.01 -16.43
CA PHE A 258 29.06 9.89 -15.92
C PHE A 258 28.52 10.89 -14.85
N VAL A 259 29.29 11.68 -14.04
CA VAL A 259 30.54 11.50 -13.24
C VAL A 259 30.84 12.79 -12.38
N PHE A 260 31.84 12.76 -11.46
CA PHE A 260 32.53 13.88 -10.71
C PHE A 260 31.93 14.56 -9.43
N ALA A 261 32.63 14.37 -8.29
CA ALA A 261 33.39 15.33 -7.44
C ALA A 261 32.77 16.48 -6.54
N SER A 262 32.89 16.27 -5.21
CA SER A 262 33.50 17.12 -4.11
C SER A 262 33.02 18.54 -3.65
N GLU A 263 32.66 18.63 -2.35
CA GLU A 263 33.08 19.61 -1.28
C GLU A 263 32.72 21.14 -1.36
N GLU A 264 32.52 21.95 -0.29
CA GLU A 264 32.48 21.77 1.19
C GLU A 264 31.79 22.95 1.98
N LYS A 265 31.38 22.71 3.26
CA LYS A 265 31.22 23.66 4.44
C LYS A 265 30.22 24.86 4.40
N THR A 266 29.61 25.41 5.49
CA THR A 266 29.71 25.24 6.98
C THR A 266 28.39 25.59 7.77
N GLU A 267 28.18 25.04 9.00
CA GLU A 267 27.06 25.29 10.00
C GLU A 267 27.14 26.66 10.76
N GLU A 268 26.22 27.19 11.61
CA GLU A 268 24.97 26.72 12.29
C GLU A 268 23.63 27.40 11.80
N ALA A 269 22.72 28.12 12.52
CA ALA A 269 22.67 28.82 13.85
C ALA A 269 21.27 28.82 14.57
N THR A 270 21.22 29.25 15.85
CA THR A 270 20.10 29.01 16.82
C THR A 270 19.84 30.21 17.81
N PRO A 271 18.90 30.21 18.81
CA PRO A 271 17.44 29.86 18.85
C PRO A 271 16.51 30.73 19.80
N LYS A 272 15.21 30.31 19.95
CA LYS A 272 14.31 30.30 21.17
C LYS A 272 13.30 31.45 21.54
N LYS A 273 12.01 31.03 21.64
CA LYS A 273 10.97 31.24 22.72
C LYS A 273 10.34 32.66 23.00
N LYS A 274 9.00 32.83 22.93
CA LYS A 274 7.88 32.64 23.94
C LYS A 274 7.70 33.84 24.94
N SER A 275 6.56 34.17 25.59
CA SER A 275 5.25 33.48 25.84
C SER A 275 4.10 34.37 26.39
N ASP A 276 2.85 33.97 26.07
CA ASP A 276 1.61 33.84 26.89
C ASP A 276 0.98 35.00 27.74
N ALA A 277 -0.31 35.29 27.47
CA ALA A 277 -1.31 35.97 28.33
C ALA A 277 -2.75 35.64 27.84
N ARG A 278 -3.87 35.78 28.59
CA ARG A 278 -4.14 36.03 30.03
C ARG A 278 -5.24 35.05 30.54
N LYS A 279 -6.18 35.39 31.45
CA LYS A 279 -7.06 34.39 32.16
C LYS A 279 -8.47 34.91 32.62
N LYS A 280 -9.46 33.98 32.62
CA LYS A 280 -10.81 33.91 33.31
C LYS A 280 -12.10 34.56 32.69
N GLY A 281 -13.16 33.77 32.39
CA GLY A 281 -14.57 34.18 32.09
C GLY A 281 -15.50 33.07 31.48
N GLN A 282 -16.20 32.24 32.27
CA GLN A 282 -16.88 30.98 31.82
C GLN A 282 -18.17 31.20 31.01
N VAL A 283 -18.35 30.45 29.91
CA VAL A 283 -19.56 30.48 29.06
C VAL A 283 -20.16 29.07 28.89
N ALA A 284 -21.45 28.98 28.51
CA ALA A 284 -22.19 27.73 28.29
C ALA A 284 -21.63 26.90 27.12
N LYS A 285 -21.67 25.56 27.24
CA LYS A 285 -20.84 24.65 26.42
C LYS A 285 -21.64 23.58 25.67
N SER A 286 -22.00 23.85 24.42
CA SER A 286 -22.26 22.75 23.46
C SER A 286 -20.94 22.12 23.07
N LYS A 287 -20.80 20.81 23.31
CA LYS A 287 -19.62 20.04 22.85
C LYS A 287 -19.54 19.96 21.33
N GLU A 288 -20.68 20.01 20.65
CA GLU A 288 -20.80 19.74 19.22
C GLU A 288 -20.38 20.95 18.38
N VAL A 289 -20.50 22.18 18.90
CA VAL A 289 -19.86 23.38 18.33
C VAL A 289 -18.34 23.21 18.22
N SER A 290 -17.68 22.58 19.21
CA SER A 290 -16.25 22.27 19.15
C SER A 290 -15.88 21.32 18.02
N LEU A 291 -16.71 20.29 17.84
CA LEU A 291 -16.51 19.24 16.84
C LEU A 291 -16.75 19.81 15.43
N ALA A 292 -17.79 20.61 15.24
CA ALA A 292 -18.08 21.29 13.98
C ALA A 292 -16.95 22.25 13.57
N LEU A 293 -16.51 23.15 14.46
CA LEU A 293 -15.42 24.09 14.18
C LEU A 293 -14.11 23.39 13.84
N THR A 294 -13.77 22.32 14.57
CA THR A 294 -12.54 21.55 14.29
C THR A 294 -12.63 20.73 13.01
N LEU A 295 -13.80 20.19 12.63
CA LEU A 295 -14.01 19.52 11.34
C LEU A 295 -13.88 20.48 10.16
N VAL A 296 -14.58 21.61 10.20
CA VAL A 296 -14.55 22.64 9.16
C VAL A 296 -13.12 23.15 8.98
N THR A 297 -12.39 23.39 10.08
CA THR A 297 -10.98 23.77 10.02
C THR A 297 -10.13 22.68 9.36
N SER A 298 -10.26 21.41 9.77
CA SER A 298 -9.46 20.34 9.16
C SER A 298 -9.76 20.17 7.68
N THR A 299 -11.02 20.32 7.26
CA THR A 299 -11.44 20.24 5.85
C THR A 299 -10.80 21.37 5.04
N LEU A 300 -10.86 22.62 5.53
CA LEU A 300 -10.29 23.79 4.88
C LEU A 300 -8.75 23.75 4.80
N LEU A 301 -8.08 23.12 5.77
CA LEU A 301 -6.63 22.92 5.70
C LEU A 301 -6.25 21.77 4.77
N ILE A 302 -7.07 20.71 4.66
CA ILE A 302 -6.87 19.64 3.68
C ILE A 302 -7.03 20.17 2.25
N THR A 303 -8.02 21.04 1.98
CA THR A 303 -8.18 21.63 0.63
C THR A 303 -7.05 22.58 0.27
N LEU A 304 -6.61 23.46 1.19
CA LEU A 304 -5.58 24.45 0.90
C LEU A 304 -4.14 23.88 0.91
N LEU A 305 -3.85 22.90 1.77
CA LEU A 305 -2.49 22.38 1.99
C LEU A 305 -2.29 20.92 1.54
N GLY A 306 -3.35 20.20 1.16
CA GLY A 306 -3.24 18.79 0.74
C GLY A 306 -2.29 18.58 -0.45
N GLY A 307 -2.35 19.45 -1.46
CA GLY A 307 -1.42 19.42 -2.60
C GLY A 307 0.03 19.74 -2.20
N TYR A 308 0.21 20.66 -1.25
CA TYR A 308 1.54 20.99 -0.70
C TYR A 308 2.14 19.80 0.07
N VAL A 309 1.36 19.13 0.92
CA VAL A 309 1.79 17.92 1.65
C VAL A 309 2.10 16.78 0.67
N GLY A 310 1.24 16.55 -0.32
CA GLY A 310 1.43 15.51 -1.34
C GLY A 310 2.73 15.69 -2.13
N ASN A 311 3.03 16.91 -2.57
CA ASN A 311 4.29 17.23 -3.23
C ASN A 311 5.48 17.09 -2.28
N SER A 312 5.41 17.67 -1.07
CA SER A 312 6.50 17.59 -0.08
C SER A 312 6.84 16.15 0.31
N PHE A 313 5.83 15.27 0.37
CA PHE A 313 6.00 13.84 0.62
C PHE A 313 6.60 13.11 -0.59
N LYS A 314 6.11 13.37 -1.81
CA LYS A 314 6.70 12.85 -3.06
C LYS A 314 8.17 13.26 -3.18
N ASP A 315 8.49 14.54 -3.04
CA ASP A 315 9.84 15.07 -3.19
C ASP A 315 10.79 14.59 -2.07
N THR A 316 10.24 14.18 -0.92
CA THR A 316 10.95 13.51 0.16
C THR A 316 11.20 12.03 -0.11
N LEU A 317 10.21 11.31 -0.67
CA LEU A 317 10.42 9.93 -1.15
C LEU A 317 11.44 9.88 -2.28
N THR A 318 11.32 10.75 -3.30
CA THR A 318 12.29 10.84 -4.39
C THR A 318 13.69 11.11 -3.83
N TYR A 319 13.84 12.12 -2.94
CA TYR A 319 15.14 12.43 -2.33
C TYR A 319 15.80 11.22 -1.64
N PHE A 320 15.07 10.45 -0.84
CA PHE A 320 15.64 9.28 -0.14
C PHE A 320 15.81 8.04 -1.04
N LEU A 321 15.03 7.91 -2.13
CA LEU A 321 15.20 6.85 -3.13
C LEU A 321 16.35 7.13 -4.10
N THR A 322 16.72 8.41 -4.30
CA THR A 322 17.90 8.83 -5.07
C THR A 322 19.10 9.19 -4.17
N TYR A 323 19.02 8.95 -2.86
CA TYR A 323 20.12 9.21 -1.95
C TYR A 323 21.19 8.13 -2.09
N ASP A 324 22.45 8.52 -2.25
CA ASP A 324 23.55 7.57 -2.34
C ASP A 324 23.95 7.09 -0.93
N PHE A 325 23.92 5.77 -0.73
CA PHE A 325 24.26 5.11 0.53
C PHE A 325 25.67 4.48 0.52
N THR A 326 26.50 4.74 -0.49
CA THR A 326 27.86 4.18 -0.59
C THR A 326 28.81 4.72 0.47
N GLU A 327 28.70 5.99 0.87
CA GLU A 327 29.56 6.62 1.90
C GLU A 327 28.83 6.84 3.25
N LEU A 328 28.56 5.73 3.93
CA LEU A 328 27.97 5.72 5.28
C LEU A 328 29.01 6.05 6.37
N SER A 329 29.23 7.35 6.59
CA SER A 329 30.02 7.88 7.71
C SER A 329 29.12 8.31 8.87
N PHE A 330 29.71 8.52 10.06
CA PHE A 330 28.97 9.06 11.21
C PHE A 330 28.40 10.47 10.93
N GLU A 331 29.08 11.24 10.08
CA GLU A 331 28.64 12.58 9.69
C GLU A 331 27.52 12.55 8.64
N SER A 332 27.57 11.64 7.66
CA SER A 332 26.45 11.47 6.72
C SER A 332 25.20 10.94 7.43
N LEU A 333 25.33 10.08 8.43
CA LEU A 333 24.23 9.68 9.33
C LEU A 333 23.67 10.87 10.14
N LYS A 334 24.52 11.75 10.69
CA LYS A 334 24.06 13.00 11.35
C LYS A 334 23.28 13.88 10.37
N ALA A 335 23.84 14.16 9.20
CA ALA A 335 23.22 15.00 8.16
C ALA A 335 21.89 14.42 7.65
N LEU A 336 21.81 13.10 7.44
CA LEU A 336 20.59 12.39 7.06
C LEU A 336 19.53 12.51 8.16
N SER A 337 19.89 12.33 9.44
CA SER A 337 18.95 12.49 10.55
C SER A 337 18.36 13.91 10.66
N ILE A 338 19.19 14.94 10.46
CA ILE A 338 18.75 16.34 10.42
C ILE A 338 17.84 16.58 9.20
N THR A 339 18.17 16.01 8.05
CA THR A 339 17.37 16.13 6.82
C THR A 339 16.01 15.45 6.95
N VAL A 340 15.92 14.29 7.62
CA VAL A 340 14.64 13.66 7.99
C VAL A 340 13.83 14.60 8.88
N ILE A 341 14.41 15.13 9.96
CA ILE A 341 13.72 16.04 10.89
C ILE A 341 13.24 17.31 10.17
N TYR A 342 14.05 17.89 9.29
CA TYR A 342 13.69 19.06 8.48
C TYR A 342 12.55 18.77 7.50
N ARG A 343 12.64 17.68 6.71
CA ARG A 343 11.61 17.30 5.72
C ARG A 343 10.28 16.93 6.38
N VAL A 344 10.32 16.23 7.51
CA VAL A 344 9.13 15.98 8.36
C VAL A 344 8.59 17.30 8.90
N GLY A 345 9.44 18.15 9.47
CA GLY A 345 9.06 19.44 10.03
C GLY A 345 8.35 20.35 9.02
N ILE A 346 8.96 20.57 7.85
CA ILE A 346 8.40 21.45 6.82
C ILE A 346 7.12 20.87 6.18
N THR A 347 7.00 19.54 6.06
CA THR A 347 5.78 18.89 5.56
C THR A 347 4.61 19.02 6.54
N PHE A 348 4.84 18.78 7.84
CA PHE A 348 3.75 18.67 8.82
C PHE A 348 3.45 19.95 9.61
N LEU A 349 4.42 20.83 9.89
CA LEU A 349 4.18 22.06 10.68
C LEU A 349 3.15 23.01 10.04
N PRO A 350 3.13 23.26 8.71
CA PRO A 350 2.13 24.14 8.09
C PRO A 350 0.69 23.67 8.25
N VAL A 351 0.46 22.36 8.45
CA VAL A 351 -0.87 21.79 8.72
C VAL A 351 -1.13 21.70 10.23
N ALA A 352 -0.15 21.24 11.00
CA ALA A 352 -0.29 21.01 12.44
C ALA A 352 -0.47 22.32 13.23
N LEU A 353 0.23 23.40 12.87
CA LEU A 353 0.15 24.67 13.58
C LEU A 353 -1.24 25.32 13.47
N PRO A 354 -1.86 25.47 12.27
CA PRO A 354 -3.23 25.97 12.17
C PRO A 354 -4.28 25.07 12.84
N ILE A 355 -4.15 23.73 12.77
CA ILE A 355 -5.04 22.80 13.52
C ILE A 355 -4.91 23.04 15.03
N MET A 356 -3.69 23.18 15.55
CA MET A 356 -3.44 23.45 16.97
C MET A 356 -4.02 24.81 17.39
N ILE A 357 -3.74 25.87 16.62
CA ILE A 357 -4.23 27.22 16.88
C ILE A 357 -5.77 27.25 16.90
N MET A 358 -6.42 26.62 15.92
CA MET A 358 -7.88 26.57 15.85
C MET A 358 -8.51 25.60 16.85
N GLY A 359 -7.82 24.53 17.27
CA GLY A 359 -8.23 23.70 18.41
C GLY A 359 -8.25 24.49 19.72
N ILE A 360 -7.24 25.35 19.92
CA ILE A 360 -7.17 26.28 21.06
C ILE A 360 -8.26 27.36 20.94
N ALA A 361 -8.39 28.01 19.78
CA ALA A 361 -9.37 29.06 19.53
C ALA A 361 -10.82 28.57 19.62
N SER A 362 -11.13 27.37 19.11
CA SER A 362 -12.44 26.73 19.23
C SER A 362 -12.85 26.58 20.71
N ASN A 363 -11.95 26.07 21.55
CA ASN A 363 -12.19 25.98 23.00
C ASN A 363 -12.33 27.38 23.64
N TYR A 364 -11.50 28.34 23.24
CA TYR A 364 -11.55 29.72 23.74
C TYR A 364 -12.90 30.41 23.43
N ILE A 365 -13.41 30.24 22.21
CA ILE A 365 -14.71 30.78 21.77
C ILE A 365 -15.86 30.17 22.59
N GLN A 366 -15.86 28.86 22.80
CA GLN A 366 -16.94 28.18 23.54
C GLN A 366 -16.92 28.42 25.04
N THR A 367 -15.74 28.42 25.67
CA THR A 367 -15.66 28.43 27.13
C THR A 367 -15.40 29.80 27.73
N GLY A 368 -15.15 30.82 26.90
CA GLY A 368 -14.21 31.88 27.23
C GLY A 368 -12.84 31.27 27.58
N PHE A 369 -12.09 31.90 28.49
CA PHE A 369 -11.35 31.09 29.47
C PHE A 369 -12.34 30.71 30.59
N LEU A 370 -12.09 29.70 31.44
CA LEU A 370 -12.16 29.98 32.88
C LEU A 370 -11.16 29.09 33.65
N PHE A 371 -11.05 29.40 34.93
CA PHE A 371 -9.97 29.09 35.83
C PHE A 371 -10.56 29.10 37.26
N THR A 372 -11.64 28.34 37.43
CA THR A 372 -12.28 28.01 38.72
C THR A 372 -11.29 27.16 39.49
N GLY A 373 -10.95 27.55 40.72
CA GLY A 373 -10.18 26.70 41.63
C GLY A 373 -10.98 25.51 42.19
N GLU A 374 -12.29 25.49 41.97
CA GLU A 374 -13.20 24.49 42.56
C GLU A 374 -12.93 23.01 42.24
N PRO A 375 -12.42 22.62 41.04
CA PRO A 375 -12.10 21.22 40.75
C PRO A 375 -10.99 20.64 41.65
N LEU A 376 -10.17 21.50 42.28
CA LEU A 376 -9.09 21.11 43.19
C LEU A 376 -9.57 20.79 44.62
N LYS A 377 -10.84 21.04 44.97
CA LYS A 377 -11.40 20.63 46.27
C LYS A 377 -11.84 19.16 46.21
N PRO A 378 -11.24 18.23 46.98
CA PRO A 378 -11.68 16.84 47.01
C PRO A 378 -13.08 16.72 47.63
N LYS A 379 -14.09 16.41 46.80
CA LYS A 379 -15.49 16.24 47.23
C LYS A 379 -15.77 14.77 47.54
N PHE A 380 -15.62 14.38 48.81
CA PHE A 380 -15.87 13.02 49.32
C PHE A 380 -17.30 12.50 49.08
N SER A 381 -18.28 13.38 48.83
CA SER A 381 -19.66 13.03 48.48
C SER A 381 -19.84 12.25 47.17
N LYS A 382 -18.76 11.96 46.43
CA LYS A 382 -18.76 11.09 45.24
C LYS A 382 -18.71 9.59 45.54
N LEU A 383 -18.46 9.16 46.79
CA LEU A 383 -18.19 7.76 47.15
C LEU A 383 -19.42 6.83 47.28
N ASN A 384 -20.65 7.32 47.11
CA ASN A 384 -21.86 6.50 47.26
C ASN A 384 -22.26 5.81 45.92
N PRO A 385 -22.14 4.47 45.79
CA PRO A 385 -22.33 3.76 44.51
C PRO A 385 -23.78 3.73 44.04
N ILE A 386 -24.77 3.76 44.94
CA ILE A 386 -26.20 3.74 44.60
C ILE A 386 -26.57 5.01 43.81
N ASN A 387 -26.01 6.15 44.20
CA ASN A 387 -26.15 7.42 43.47
C ASN A 387 -25.35 7.44 42.15
N GLY A 388 -24.36 6.55 41.98
CA GLY A 388 -23.71 6.29 40.70
C GLY A 388 -24.64 5.53 39.75
N PHE A 389 -25.20 4.40 40.19
CA PHE A 389 -26.08 3.56 39.38
C PHE A 389 -27.36 4.31 38.94
N LYS A 390 -27.99 5.07 39.85
CA LYS A 390 -29.16 5.92 39.53
C LYS A 390 -28.83 7.10 38.60
N ARG A 391 -27.56 7.49 38.47
CA ARG A 391 -27.10 8.46 37.44
C ARG A 391 -26.84 7.79 36.09
N MET A 392 -26.36 6.55 36.07
CA MET A 392 -26.19 5.79 34.83
C MET A 392 -27.56 5.50 34.18
N PHE A 393 -28.55 5.07 34.95
CA PHE A 393 -29.91 4.80 34.47
C PHE A 393 -30.88 5.99 34.65
N SER A 394 -30.40 7.21 34.44
CA SER A 394 -31.28 8.40 34.42
C SER A 394 -31.93 8.57 33.03
N SER A 395 -33.15 9.11 32.96
CA SER A 395 -33.83 9.39 31.68
C SER A 395 -33.01 10.31 30.77
N ARG A 396 -32.21 11.21 31.37
CA ARG A 396 -31.24 12.04 30.66
C ARG A 396 -30.16 11.20 29.98
N THR A 397 -29.62 10.20 30.66
CA THR A 397 -28.59 9.30 30.10
C THR A 397 -29.15 8.48 28.95
N ALA A 398 -30.40 8.01 29.05
CA ALA A 398 -31.09 7.34 27.95
C ALA A 398 -31.25 8.26 26.72
N VAL A 399 -31.64 9.53 26.93
CA VAL A 399 -31.72 10.53 25.85
C VAL A 399 -30.34 10.84 25.25
N GLU A 400 -29.29 10.96 26.07
CA GLU A 400 -27.91 11.17 25.59
C GLU A 400 -27.41 9.95 24.77
N LEU A 401 -27.76 8.72 25.14
CA LEU A 401 -27.45 7.50 24.36
C LEU A 401 -28.22 7.44 23.03
N VAL A 402 -29.53 7.74 23.04
CA VAL A 402 -30.34 7.79 21.81
C VAL A 402 -29.80 8.85 20.84
N LYS A 403 -29.43 10.04 21.35
CA LYS A 403 -28.80 11.09 20.52
C LYS A 403 -27.48 10.61 19.89
N GLN A 404 -26.64 9.92 20.66
CA GLN A 404 -25.39 9.34 20.15
C GLN A 404 -25.64 8.29 19.05
N LEU A 405 -26.58 7.36 19.26
CA LEU A 405 -26.93 6.34 18.26
C LEU A 405 -27.47 6.97 16.97
N ILE A 406 -28.29 8.02 17.06
CA ILE A 406 -28.78 8.77 15.90
C ILE A 406 -27.62 9.43 15.15
N MET A 407 -26.68 10.09 15.84
CA MET A 407 -25.50 10.70 15.20
C MET A 407 -24.62 9.65 14.50
N VAL A 408 -24.39 8.50 15.13
CA VAL A 408 -23.63 7.37 14.54
C VAL A 408 -24.34 6.84 13.29
N GLY A 409 -25.66 6.64 13.36
CA GLY A 409 -26.46 6.18 12.23
C GLY A 409 -26.40 7.14 11.04
N ILE A 410 -26.49 8.45 11.26
CA ILE A 410 -26.47 9.43 10.16
C ILE A 410 -25.06 9.61 9.59
N VAL A 411 -23.99 9.67 10.41
CA VAL A 411 -22.61 9.73 9.88
C VAL A 411 -22.26 8.44 9.12
N GLY A 412 -22.69 7.28 9.63
CA GLY A 412 -22.56 6.00 8.93
C GLY A 412 -23.33 5.98 7.60
N TYR A 413 -24.56 6.49 7.57
CA TYR A 413 -25.35 6.63 6.34
C TYR A 413 -24.70 7.59 5.33
N ILE A 414 -24.16 8.73 5.76
CA ILE A 414 -23.42 9.67 4.89
C ILE A 414 -22.20 8.97 4.29
N GLY A 415 -21.46 8.20 5.09
CA GLY A 415 -20.31 7.42 4.62
C GLY A 415 -20.67 6.31 3.63
N TYR A 416 -21.73 5.54 3.92
CA TYR A 416 -22.25 4.50 3.03
C TYR A 416 -22.76 5.09 1.71
N SER A 417 -23.56 6.15 1.77
CA SER A 417 -24.07 6.86 0.60
C SER A 417 -22.91 7.41 -0.24
N PHE A 418 -21.92 8.06 0.39
CA PHE A 418 -20.73 8.56 -0.31
C PHE A 418 -19.92 7.45 -1.01
N LEU A 419 -19.75 6.28 -0.38
CA LEU A 419 -19.10 5.14 -1.00
C LEU A 419 -19.88 4.62 -2.20
N MET A 420 -21.21 4.55 -2.10
CA MET A 420 -22.08 4.09 -3.19
C MET A 420 -22.14 5.08 -4.36
N ASP A 421 -22.27 6.39 -4.07
CA ASP A 421 -22.19 7.50 -5.04
C ASP A 421 -20.92 7.37 -5.91
N ASN A 422 -19.78 7.11 -5.26
CA ASN A 422 -18.45 7.14 -5.87
C ASN A 422 -17.92 5.78 -6.31
N ILE A 423 -18.69 4.69 -6.17
CA ILE A 423 -18.15 3.31 -6.30
C ILE A 423 -17.55 3.05 -7.69
N LYS A 424 -18.16 3.60 -8.74
CA LYS A 424 -17.64 3.52 -10.13
C LYS A 424 -16.33 4.30 -10.30
N GLY A 425 -16.19 5.44 -9.61
CA GLY A 425 -14.95 6.21 -9.58
C GLY A 425 -13.84 5.43 -8.88
N LEU A 426 -14.12 4.92 -7.67
CA LEU A 426 -13.18 4.13 -6.86
C LEU A 426 -12.69 2.86 -7.58
N LEU A 427 -13.56 2.14 -8.29
CA LEU A 427 -13.17 1.01 -9.13
C LEU A 427 -12.35 1.43 -10.36
N ASN A 428 -12.65 2.59 -10.96
CA ASN A 428 -11.90 3.11 -12.11
C ASN A 428 -10.52 3.66 -11.76
N ILE A 429 -10.27 4.08 -10.52
CA ILE A 429 -8.94 4.57 -10.07
C ILE A 429 -7.84 3.52 -10.33
N GLY A 430 -8.16 2.22 -10.24
CA GLY A 430 -7.23 1.13 -10.57
C GLY A 430 -6.75 1.11 -12.03
N PHE A 431 -7.45 1.78 -12.96
CA PHE A 431 -7.03 1.88 -14.36
C PHE A 431 -6.24 3.16 -14.69
N LEU A 432 -6.19 4.14 -13.77
CA LEU A 432 -5.49 5.40 -13.98
C LEU A 432 -3.95 5.23 -14.02
N SER A 433 -3.23 6.29 -14.41
CA SER A 433 -1.78 6.36 -14.20
C SER A 433 -1.49 6.54 -12.69
N PRO A 434 -0.41 5.95 -12.14
CA PRO A 434 -0.11 6.05 -10.70
C PRO A 434 0.01 7.49 -10.18
N LEU A 435 0.39 8.43 -11.06
CA LEU A 435 0.51 9.86 -10.74
C LEU A 435 -0.85 10.58 -10.57
N ALA A 436 -1.93 10.05 -11.16
CA ALA A 436 -3.27 10.63 -11.03
C ALA A 436 -4.00 10.15 -9.75
N ILE A 437 -3.68 8.95 -9.27
CA ILE A 437 -4.35 8.30 -8.13
C ILE A 437 -4.39 9.18 -6.86
N PRO A 438 -3.30 9.84 -6.42
CA PRO A 438 -3.32 10.69 -5.23
C PRO A 438 -4.26 11.90 -5.35
N LYS A 439 -4.43 12.44 -6.56
CA LYS A 439 -5.31 13.58 -6.82
C LYS A 439 -6.78 13.17 -6.71
N GLU A 440 -7.17 12.10 -7.41
CA GLU A 440 -8.57 11.65 -7.38
C GLU A 440 -8.98 11.11 -6.01
N PHE A 441 -8.07 10.45 -5.29
CA PHE A 441 -8.30 10.12 -3.88
C PHE A 441 -8.40 11.37 -2.99
N GLY A 442 -7.54 12.37 -3.21
CA GLY A 442 -7.58 13.65 -2.49
C GLY A 442 -8.91 14.38 -2.65
N ASN A 443 -9.48 14.40 -3.86
CA ASN A 443 -10.81 14.93 -4.13
C ASN A 443 -11.88 14.21 -3.28
N LEU A 444 -11.89 12.87 -3.31
CA LEU A 444 -12.86 12.06 -2.55
C LEU A 444 -12.73 12.27 -1.02
N VAL A 445 -11.51 12.44 -0.51
CA VAL A 445 -11.26 12.76 0.90
C VAL A 445 -11.81 14.15 1.24
N VAL A 446 -11.61 15.15 0.39
CA VAL A 446 -12.18 16.49 0.57
C VAL A 446 -13.71 16.44 0.60
N ASP A 447 -14.33 15.77 -0.37
CA ASP A 447 -15.79 15.75 -0.51
C ASP A 447 -16.49 15.08 0.68
N ILE A 448 -15.95 13.96 1.18
CA ILE A 448 -16.55 13.29 2.35
C ILE A 448 -16.34 14.10 3.64
N PHE A 449 -15.16 14.72 3.83
CA PHE A 449 -14.94 15.65 4.93
C PHE A 449 -15.87 16.87 4.86
N MET A 450 -16.18 17.37 3.65
CA MET A 450 -17.10 18.49 3.45
C MET A 450 -18.56 18.09 3.73
N LYS A 451 -19.04 16.96 3.19
CA LYS A 451 -20.40 16.42 3.48
C LYS A 451 -20.60 16.24 5.00
N ILE A 452 -19.64 15.64 5.70
CA ILE A 452 -19.75 15.39 7.15
C ILE A 452 -19.56 16.70 7.96
N SER A 453 -18.71 17.64 7.53
CA SER A 453 -18.57 18.94 8.19
C SER A 453 -19.85 19.77 8.16
N ILE A 454 -20.53 19.84 7.00
CA ILE A 454 -21.81 20.54 6.86
C ILE A 454 -22.85 19.92 7.81
N PHE A 455 -22.95 18.58 7.84
CA PHE A 455 -23.85 17.88 8.74
C PHE A 455 -23.54 18.15 10.23
N MET A 456 -22.26 18.15 10.63
CA MET A 456 -21.87 18.46 12.01
C MET A 456 -22.17 19.89 12.42
N VAL A 457 -22.07 20.87 11.51
CA VAL A 457 -22.52 22.25 11.76
C VAL A 457 -24.02 22.29 12.03
N VAL A 458 -24.84 21.58 11.24
CA VAL A 458 -26.30 21.52 11.44
C VAL A 458 -26.66 20.92 12.81
N ILE A 459 -26.04 19.80 13.21
CA ILE A 459 -26.26 19.24 14.56
C ILE A 459 -25.85 20.24 15.65
N ALA A 460 -24.68 20.86 15.53
CA ALA A 460 -24.16 21.77 16.53
C ALA A 460 -25.08 22.99 16.77
N VAL A 461 -25.73 23.51 15.72
CA VAL A 461 -26.73 24.59 15.84
C VAL A 461 -27.99 24.11 16.58
N ILE A 462 -28.47 22.89 16.29
CA ILE A 462 -29.64 22.29 16.96
C ILE A 462 -29.35 22.04 18.44
N ASP A 463 -28.18 21.49 18.77
CA ASP A 463 -27.74 21.22 20.14
C ASP A 463 -27.53 22.51 20.96
N TYR A 464 -26.91 23.52 20.35
CA TYR A 464 -26.77 24.84 20.96
C TYR A 464 -28.13 25.47 21.29
N PHE A 465 -29.09 25.43 20.35
CA PHE A 465 -30.44 25.95 20.57
C PHE A 465 -31.21 25.18 21.66
N TYR A 466 -31.08 23.85 21.68
CA TYR A 466 -31.67 23.00 22.71
C TYR A 466 -31.10 23.31 24.10
N GLN A 467 -29.77 23.43 24.23
CA GLN A 467 -29.11 23.76 25.50
C GLN A 467 -29.43 25.18 25.97
N TRP A 468 -29.49 26.15 25.05
CA TRP A 468 -29.93 27.53 25.36
C TRP A 468 -31.36 27.56 25.90
N ARG A 469 -32.26 26.71 25.37
CA ARG A 469 -33.65 26.59 25.85
C ARG A 469 -33.79 25.82 27.18
N MET A 470 -32.78 25.03 27.57
CA MET A 470 -32.72 24.34 28.88
C MET A 470 -31.86 25.05 29.94
N HIS A 471 -31.24 26.18 29.59
CA HIS A 471 -30.49 27.05 30.50
C HIS A 471 -31.07 28.47 30.54
N LYS A 472 -32.37 28.58 30.24
CA LYS A 472 -33.29 29.60 30.71
C LYS A 472 -34.21 28.97 31.77
#